data_AF-A0A2G8SW78-F1
#
_entry.id   AF-A0A2G8SW78-F1
#
_cell.length_a   1.000
_cell.length_b   1.000
_cell.length_c   1.000
_cell.angle_alpha   90.00
_cell.angle_beta   90.00
_cell.angle_gamma   90.00
#
_symmetry.space_group_name_H-M   'P 1'
#
loop_
_entity.id
_entity.type
_entity.pdbx_description
1 polymer ?
#
loop_
_entity_poly.entity_id
_entity_poly.type
_entity_poly.pdbx_seq_one_letter_code
_entity_poly.pdbx_strand_id
1 'polypeptide(L)'
;MATTDLSNYNLGELKGLHFELDKEIKIRQRQDVKKAREQILAIARNSGVSVEDLLGKTGAKRKPESGAKVQPRFHNRADNAQTWTGRGRQPK
;
A
#
# COMPACT_ATOMS: atom_id res chain seq x y z
N MET A 1 -25.45 5.75 27.18
CA MET A 1 -24.11 6.38 27.34
C MET A 1 -23.77 6.32 28.81
N ALA A 2 -22.59 5.82 29.20
CA ALA A 2 -22.18 5.84 30.60
C ALA A 2 -21.85 7.29 30.98
N THR A 3 -22.53 7.84 31.97
CA THR A 3 -22.26 9.18 32.51
C THR A 3 -21.32 9.02 33.69
N THR A 4 -20.03 9.28 33.49
CA THR A 4 -19.06 9.31 34.59
C THR A 4 -19.29 10.60 35.38
N ASP A 5 -19.58 10.50 36.68
CA ASP A 5 -19.69 11.65 37.56
C ASP A 5 -18.30 12.20 37.89
N LEU A 6 -18.09 13.49 37.64
CA LEU A 6 -16.81 14.19 37.80
C LEU A 6 -16.83 15.18 38.98
N SER A 7 -17.93 15.30 39.73
CA SER A 7 -18.10 16.33 40.76
C SER A 7 -17.14 16.22 41.94
N ASN A 8 -16.60 15.03 42.21
CA ASN A 8 -15.65 14.80 43.32
C ASN A 8 -14.17 14.88 42.92
N TYR A 9 -13.86 15.15 41.64
CA TYR A 9 -12.49 15.17 41.15
C TYR A 9 -11.81 16.51 41.45
N ASN A 10 -10.56 16.44 41.90
CA ASN A 10 -9.74 17.63 42.02
C ASN A 10 -9.15 18.04 40.65
N LEU A 11 -8.61 19.26 40.57
CA LEU A 11 -8.12 19.84 39.31
C LEU A 11 -6.99 19.01 38.67
N GLY A 12 -6.14 18.37 39.47
CA GLY A 12 -5.09 17.47 38.99
C GLY A 12 -5.65 16.20 38.37
N GLU A 13 -6.66 15.59 39.01
CA GLU A 13 -7.31 14.37 38.52
C GLU A 13 -8.11 14.65 37.24
N LEU A 14 -8.78 15.81 37.14
CA LEU A 14 -9.47 16.24 35.92
C LEU A 14 -8.49 16.42 34.75
N LYS A 15 -7.31 17.00 35.00
CA LYS A 15 -6.26 17.12 33.98
C LYS A 15 -5.69 15.76 33.58
N GLY A 16 -5.53 14.84 34.53
CA GLY A 16 -5.12 13.46 34.26
C GLY A 16 -6.13 12.74 33.35
N LEU A 17 -7.42 12.80 33.70
CA LEU A 17 -8.50 12.24 32.89
C LEU A 17 -8.54 12.84 31.48
N HIS A 18 -8.35 14.15 31.34
CA HIS A 18 -8.30 14.80 30.04
C HIS A 18 -7.15 14.25 29.18
N PHE A 19 -5.96 14.08 29.78
CA PHE A 19 -4.81 13.53 29.08
C PHE A 19 -5.05 12.07 28.64
N GLU A 20 -5.66 11.26 29.50
CA GLU A 20 -6.02 9.88 29.18
C GLU A 20 -7.08 9.81 28.08
N LEU A 21 -8.09 10.68 28.13
CA LEU A 21 -9.11 10.81 27.10
C LEU A 21 -8.48 11.17 25.75
N ASP A 22 -7.60 12.18 25.71
CA ASP A 22 -6.89 12.55 24.48
C ASP A 22 -6.06 11.40 23.90
N LYS A 23 -5.41 10.64 24.79
CA LYS A 23 -4.62 9.47 24.40
C LYS A 23 -5.52 8.37 23.82
N GLU A 24 -6.64 8.08 24.48
CA GLU A 24 -7.58 7.05 24.06
C GLU A 24 -8.26 7.42 22.73
N ILE A 25 -8.67 8.69 22.57
CA ILE A 25 -9.21 9.21 21.30
C ILE A 25 -8.21 8.98 20.16
N LYS A 26 -6.94 9.34 20.35
CA LYS A 26 -5.90 9.14 19.33
C LYS A 26 -5.66 7.66 19.01
N ILE A 27 -5.69 6.79 20.03
CA ILE A 27 -5.57 5.35 19.83
C ILE A 27 -6.74 4.83 18.99
N ARG A 28 -7.97 5.21 19.35
CA ARG A 28 -9.19 4.77 18.68
C ARG A 28 -9.25 5.26 17.23
N GLN A 29 -8.89 6.53 16.98
CA GLN A 29 -8.75 7.07 15.63
C GLN A 29 -7.76 6.26 14.78
N ARG A 30 -6.59 5.91 15.32
CA ARG A 30 -5.62 5.07 14.60
C ARG A 30 -6.16 3.65 14.33
N GLN A 31 -6.88 3.07 15.29
CA GLN A 31 -7.52 1.78 15.11
C GLN A 31 -8.61 1.83 14.03
N ASP A 32 -9.42 2.89 13.98
CA ASP A 32 -10.47 3.05 12.98
C ASP A 32 -9.88 3.24 11.58
N VAL A 33 -8.81 4.02 11.43
CA VAL A 33 -8.06 4.13 10.17
C VAL A 33 -7.47 2.78 9.74
N LYS A 34 -6.91 2.01 10.68
CA LYS A 34 -6.38 0.67 10.40
C LYS A 34 -7.48 -0.28 9.93
N LYS A 35 -8.62 -0.30 10.62
CA LYS A 35 -9.80 -1.11 10.25
C LYS A 35 -10.31 -0.73 8.86
N ALA A 36 -10.43 0.57 8.55
CA ALA A 36 -10.83 1.03 7.24
C ALA A 36 -9.85 0.55 6.15
N ARG A 37 -8.54 0.62 6.41
CA ARG A 37 -7.52 0.10 5.48
C ARG A 37 -7.65 -1.41 5.26
N GLU A 38 -7.85 -2.18 6.32
CA GLU A 38 -8.05 -3.63 6.24
C GLU A 38 -9.32 -3.99 5.45
N GLN A 39 -10.41 -3.24 5.65
CA GLN A 39 -11.64 -3.41 4.90
C GLN A 39 -11.43 -3.13 3.40
N ILE A 40 -10.75 -2.03 3.05
CA ILE A 40 -10.42 -1.71 1.66
C ILE A 40 -9.56 -2.83 1.05
N LEU A 41 -8.55 -3.31 1.77
CA LEU A 41 -7.70 -4.43 1.32
C LEU A 41 -8.48 -5.74 1.16
N ALA A 42 -9.45 -6.01 2.03
CA ALA A 42 -10.31 -7.19 1.92
C ALA A 42 -11.21 -7.11 0.68
N ILE A 43 -11.83 -5.95 0.43
CA ILE A 43 -12.65 -5.71 -0.76
C ILE A 43 -11.82 -5.88 -2.04
N ALA A 44 -10.61 -5.33 -2.05
CA ALA A 44 -9.68 -5.45 -3.18
C ALA A 44 -9.32 -6.91 -3.48
N ARG A 45 -8.88 -7.65 -2.45
CA ARG A 45 -8.56 -9.08 -2.58
C ARG A 45 -9.74 -9.90 -3.06
N ASN A 46 -10.94 -9.66 -2.52
CA ASN A 46 -12.15 -10.38 -2.93
C ASN A 46 -12.52 -10.10 -4.39
N SER A 47 -12.22 -8.90 -4.87
CA SER A 47 -12.48 -8.49 -6.25
C SER A 47 -11.34 -8.87 -7.21
N GLY A 48 -10.26 -9.50 -6.72
CA GLY A 48 -9.10 -9.88 -7.53
C GLY A 48 -8.27 -8.70 -8.04
N VAL A 49 -8.45 -7.51 -7.47
CA VAL A 49 -7.78 -6.25 -7.87
C VAL A 49 -6.94 -5.70 -6.73
N SER A 50 -5.88 -4.98 -7.05
CA SER A 50 -5.05 -4.29 -6.05
C SER A 50 -5.74 -3.03 -5.54
N VAL A 51 -5.45 -2.60 -4.31
CA VAL A 51 -6.01 -1.37 -3.73
C VAL A 51 -5.61 -0.14 -4.56
N GLU A 52 -4.42 -0.15 -5.15
CA GLU A 52 -3.93 0.88 -6.06
C GLU A 52 -4.73 0.97 -7.37
N ASP A 53 -5.37 -0.14 -7.77
CA ASP A 53 -6.24 -0.20 -8.95
C ASP A 53 -7.63 0.36 -8.62
N LEU A 54 -8.14 0.06 -7.42
CA LEU A 54 -9.41 0.59 -6.89
C LEU A 54 -9.37 2.10 -6.61
N LEU A 55 -8.23 2.61 -6.13
CA LEU A 55 -8.03 4.04 -5.85
C LEU A 55 -7.89 4.88 -7.13
N GLY A 56 -8.00 4.25 -8.31
CA GLY A 56 -7.98 4.95 -9.58
C GLY A 56 -6.61 5.52 -9.88
N LYS A 57 -5.68 4.66 -10.31
CA LYS A 57 -4.87 5.08 -11.47
C LYS A 57 -5.76 5.01 -12.70
N THR A 58 -6.63 6.01 -12.83
CA THR A 58 -7.26 6.33 -14.11
C THR A 58 -6.15 6.50 -15.14
N GLY A 59 -6.03 5.52 -16.04
CA GLY A 59 -5.43 5.71 -17.35
C GLY A 59 -3.97 6.15 -17.38
N ALA A 60 -3.04 5.26 -17.01
CA ALA A 60 -1.77 5.25 -17.72
C ALA A 60 -1.32 3.80 -17.84
N LYS A 61 -1.53 3.24 -19.05
CA LYS A 61 -0.76 2.11 -19.56
C LYS A 61 0.65 2.22 -18.99
N ARG A 62 1.07 1.26 -18.17
CA ARG A 62 2.45 1.18 -17.68
C ARG A 62 3.34 1.34 -18.91
N LYS A 63 3.94 2.52 -19.08
CA LYS A 63 5.02 2.73 -20.05
C LYS A 63 6.07 1.70 -19.61
N PRO A 64 6.48 0.75 -20.47
CA PRO A 64 7.53 -0.17 -20.09
C PRO A 64 8.73 0.68 -19.68
N GLU A 65 9.17 0.46 -18.45
CA GLU A 65 10.36 1.07 -17.85
C GLU A 65 11.48 1.07 -18.90
N SER A 66 12.05 2.24 -19.20
CA SER A 66 13.15 2.35 -20.16
C SER A 66 14.38 1.65 -19.57
N GLY A 67 14.43 0.34 -19.75
CA GLY A 67 15.39 -0.53 -19.08
C GLY A 67 14.92 -1.98 -18.93
N ALA A 68 13.63 -2.28 -19.15
CA ALA A 68 13.15 -3.65 -19.15
C ALA A 68 13.85 -4.47 -20.25
N LYS A 69 14.64 -5.45 -19.83
CA LYS A 69 15.40 -6.37 -20.68
C LYS A 69 14.42 -7.08 -21.63
N VAL A 70 14.42 -6.68 -22.91
CA VAL A 70 13.55 -7.25 -23.94
C VAL A 70 13.92 -8.72 -24.13
N GLN A 71 12.94 -9.59 -24.31
CA GLN A 71 13.20 -11.01 -24.57
C GLN A 71 14.05 -11.17 -25.85
N PRO A 72 15.05 -12.06 -25.86
CA PRO A 72 15.86 -12.31 -27.05
C PRO A 72 14.99 -12.80 -28.21
N ARG A 73 15.16 -12.21 -29.39
CA ARG A 73 14.39 -12.55 -30.61
C ARG A 73 15.14 -13.50 -31.53
N PHE A 74 16.46 -13.58 -31.39
CA PHE A 74 17.34 -14.33 -32.26
C PHE A 74 18.35 -15.13 -31.42
N HIS A 75 18.73 -16.29 -31.93
CA HIS A 75 19.71 -17.21 -31.34
C HIS A 75 20.74 -17.61 -32.40
N ASN A 76 21.98 -17.87 -31.99
CA ASN A 76 23.03 -18.33 -32.89
C ASN A 76 22.81 -19.82 -33.21
N ARG A 77 22.89 -20.19 -34.49
CA ARG A 77 22.68 -21.59 -34.93
C ARG A 77 23.85 -22.50 -34.57
N ALA A 78 25.04 -21.95 -34.34
CA ALA A 78 26.20 -22.69 -33.89
C ALA A 78 26.23 -22.90 -32.36
N ASP A 79 25.62 -21.98 -31.61
CA ASP A 79 25.52 -22.04 -30.15
C ASP A 79 24.20 -21.41 -29.67
N ASN A 80 23.27 -22.26 -29.25
CA ASN A 80 21.94 -21.84 -28.77
C ASN A 80 21.98 -21.02 -27.48
N ALA A 81 23.10 -20.99 -26.74
CA ALA A 81 23.25 -20.15 -25.54
C ALA A 81 23.39 -18.66 -25.87
N GLN A 82 23.85 -18.34 -27.09
CA GLN A 82 24.01 -16.96 -27.53
C GLN A 82 22.70 -16.42 -28.12
N THR A 83 22.06 -15.50 -27.40
CA THR A 83 20.79 -14.90 -27.82
C THR A 83 20.85 -13.37 -27.78
N TRP A 84 20.15 -12.70 -28.70
CA TRP A 84 20.11 -11.24 -28.76
C TRP A 84 18.73 -10.71 -29.17
N THR A 85 18.48 -9.46 -28.81
CA THR A 85 17.17 -8.80 -28.94
C THR A 85 16.95 -8.11 -30.28
N GLY A 86 17.94 -8.15 -31.19
CA GLY A 86 17.92 -7.49 -32.49
C GLY A 86 18.15 -5.97 -32.46
N ARG A 87 18.36 -5.37 -31.28
CA ARG A 87 18.75 -3.97 -31.09
C ARG A 87 20.19 -3.90 -30.57
N GLY A 88 21.18 -4.11 -31.43
CA GLY A 88 22.60 -4.09 -31.07
C GLY A 88 23.45 -5.06 -31.90
N ARG A 89 24.77 -5.07 -31.66
CA ARG A 89 25.73 -5.93 -32.37
C ARG A 89 25.42 -7.41 -32.10
N GLN A 90 25.36 -8.21 -33.16
CA GLN A 90 25.26 -9.65 -33.08
C GLN A 90 26.53 -10.24 -32.43
N PRO A 91 26.40 -11.26 -31.56
CA PRO A 91 27.56 -12.03 -31.12
C PRO A 91 28.22 -12.72 -32.33
N LYS A 92 29.54 -12.58 -32.45
CA LYS A 92 30.34 -13.26 -33.49
C LYS A 92 30.56 -14.72 -33.13
#